data_AF-A0A0L8A7C5-F1
#
_entry.id   AF-A0A0L8A7C5-F1
#
_cell.length_a   1.000
_cell.length_b   1.000
_cell.length_c   1.000
_cell.angle_alpha   90.00
_cell.angle_beta   90.00
_cell.angle_gamma   90.00
#
_symmetry.space_group_name_H-M   'P 1'
#
loop_
_entity.id
_entity.type
_entity.pdbx_description
1 polymer ?
#
loop_
_entity_poly.entity_id
_entity_poly.type
_entity_poly.pdbx_seq_one_letter_code
_entity_poly.pdbx_strand_id
1 'polypeptide(L)'
;MRRPIQALLIAASLLSSQAMAGPQEDQRARNAVRVLAEIQEIPEQGIPDKLLDEGRAVIVIPDTIKAGLVIGGRRGHGLMSVRMPNGAWSNPVFVKLTGGSIGFQAGVQSSDVVLVFRNDRSLDNLVNGKFTLGADAGVAAGPVGRNAAAATDGQLKAEIWSWSRARGLFAGVALDGAVLQIDDAANLDAYGSNTTPRMIFEGRAAGSPSMDVVAFRDRLEEATYAARNNRSGNGGSAPRPAAAPAVAPAPVQAAPAAPAEATTAPLQNVPQNPPPQQQGFQPVNDGEIRTETLGGN
;
A
#
# COMPACT_ATOMS: atom_id res chain seq x y z
N MET A 1 -74.58 -24.09 17.51
CA MET A 1 -74.23 -24.37 16.10
C MET A 1 -73.10 -23.42 15.66
N ARG A 2 -71.93 -24.00 15.35
CA ARG A 2 -70.92 -23.63 14.32
C ARG A 2 -70.37 -22.17 14.21
N ARG A 3 -69.05 -22.05 14.50
CA ARG A 3 -68.02 -21.01 14.15
C ARG A 3 -67.81 -20.88 12.61
N PRO A 4 -67.14 -19.86 11.99
CA PRO A 4 -65.83 -19.25 12.37
C PRO A 4 -65.64 -17.72 12.12
N ILE A 5 -64.80 -16.98 12.88
CA ILE A 5 -63.34 -16.75 12.76
C ILE A 5 -62.92 -16.21 11.37
N GLN A 6 -62.15 -15.11 11.37
CA GLN A 6 -61.20 -14.61 10.35
C GLN A 6 -61.53 -13.18 9.84
N ALA A 7 -61.08 -12.16 10.56
CA ALA A 7 -60.81 -10.83 9.99
C ALA A 7 -59.58 -10.25 10.71
N LEU A 8 -58.47 -10.97 10.59
CA LEU A 8 -57.13 -10.52 10.99
C LEU A 8 -56.25 -10.64 9.74
N LEU A 9 -55.29 -9.71 9.62
CA LEU A 9 -54.13 -9.74 8.71
C LEU A 9 -54.27 -9.02 7.36
N ILE A 10 -54.30 -7.68 7.36
CA ILE A 10 -53.53 -6.89 6.38
C ILE A 10 -52.95 -5.66 7.09
N ALA A 11 -51.99 -5.91 7.99
CA ALA A 11 -50.95 -4.94 8.32
C ALA A 11 -49.63 -5.63 7.98
N ALA A 12 -49.39 -5.79 6.67
CA ALA A 12 -48.11 -6.25 6.16
C ALA A 12 -47.09 -5.15 6.45
N SER A 13 -46.51 -5.22 7.64
CA SER A 13 -45.27 -4.57 8.00
C SER A 13 -44.27 -4.78 6.88
N LEU A 14 -43.91 -3.68 6.21
CA LEU A 14 -42.66 -3.52 5.48
C LEU A 14 -41.51 -3.65 6.50
N LEU A 15 -41.28 -4.88 6.97
CA LEU A 15 -40.04 -5.25 7.64
C LEU A 15 -39.03 -5.42 6.51
N SER A 16 -38.39 -4.31 6.15
CA SER A 16 -37.12 -4.34 5.43
C SER A 16 -36.23 -5.32 6.17
N SER A 17 -35.90 -6.45 5.54
CA SER A 17 -34.86 -7.36 6.02
C SER A 17 -33.55 -6.60 5.99
N GLN A 18 -33.26 -5.88 7.08
CA GLN A 18 -31.96 -5.27 7.29
C GLN A 18 -30.97 -6.42 7.31
N ALA A 19 -30.04 -6.43 6.36
CA ALA A 19 -28.87 -7.29 6.40
C ALA A 19 -28.14 -6.94 7.71
N MET A 20 -28.37 -7.74 8.75
CA MET A 20 -27.60 -7.65 9.98
C MET A 20 -26.22 -8.18 9.64
N ALA A 21 -25.28 -7.26 9.37
CA ALA A 21 -23.86 -7.60 9.47
C ALA A 21 -23.67 -8.39 10.76
N GLY A 22 -23.04 -9.57 10.67
CA GLY A 22 -22.94 -10.46 11.81
C GLY A 22 -22.20 -9.80 12.98
N PRO A 23 -22.34 -10.32 14.21
CA PRO A 23 -21.54 -9.87 15.36
C PRO A 23 -20.02 -9.85 15.06
N GLN A 24 -19.57 -10.67 14.10
CA GLN A 24 -18.19 -10.75 13.66
C GLN A 24 -17.77 -9.58 12.75
N GLU A 25 -18.56 -9.27 11.71
CA GLU A 25 -18.31 -8.18 10.77
C GLU A 25 -18.30 -6.83 11.49
N ASP A 26 -19.27 -6.64 12.40
CA ASP A 26 -19.34 -5.47 13.26
C ASP A 26 -18.11 -5.35 14.17
N GLN A 27 -17.64 -6.47 14.74
CA GLN A 27 -16.43 -6.46 15.57
C GLN A 27 -15.18 -6.12 14.75
N ARG A 28 -15.06 -6.65 13.53
CA ARG A 28 -13.96 -6.31 12.62
C ARG A 28 -13.97 -4.81 12.30
N ALA A 29 -15.15 -4.24 12.06
CA ALA A 29 -15.32 -2.82 11.81
C ALA A 29 -14.92 -1.96 13.01
N ARG A 30 -15.41 -2.31 14.22
CA ARG A 30 -15.00 -1.64 15.47
C ARG A 30 -13.50 -1.70 15.70
N ASN A 31 -12.87 -2.85 15.47
CA ASN A 31 -11.42 -2.98 15.60
C ASN A 31 -10.67 -2.10 14.58
N ALA A 32 -11.16 -1.99 13.34
CA ALA A 32 -10.54 -1.13 12.32
C ALA A 32 -10.69 0.36 12.65
N VAL A 33 -11.87 0.78 13.11
CA VAL A 33 -12.11 2.16 13.60
C VAL A 33 -11.17 2.47 14.76
N ARG A 34 -11.02 1.55 15.71
CA ARG A 34 -10.08 1.67 16.83
C ARG A 34 -8.65 1.92 16.33
N VAL A 35 -8.15 1.10 15.41
CA VAL A 35 -6.80 1.28 14.84
C VAL A 35 -6.64 2.64 14.16
N LEU A 36 -7.65 3.09 13.41
CA LEU A 36 -7.64 4.38 12.74
C LEU A 36 -7.70 5.57 13.73
N ALA A 37 -8.40 5.42 14.85
CA ALA A 37 -8.39 6.40 15.91
C ALA A 37 -7.01 6.52 16.54
N GLU A 38 -6.45 5.39 16.96
CA GLU A 38 -5.18 5.36 17.66
C GLU A 38 -3.98 5.77 16.78
N ILE A 39 -4.01 5.56 15.45
CA ILE A 39 -2.94 6.05 14.54
C ILE A 39 -2.97 7.57 14.36
N GLN A 40 -4.10 8.21 14.59
CA GLN A 40 -4.22 9.67 14.52
C GLN A 40 -3.92 10.35 15.85
N GLU A 41 -4.12 9.66 16.97
CA GLU A 41 -3.82 10.20 18.31
C GLU A 41 -2.32 10.43 18.57
N ILE A 42 -1.43 9.86 17.74
CA ILE A 42 0.01 10.04 17.85
C ILE A 42 0.53 10.75 16.58
N PRO A 43 0.44 12.10 16.49
CA PRO A 43 0.75 12.85 15.27
C PRO A 43 2.17 12.61 14.75
N GLU A 44 3.13 12.37 15.64
CA GLU A 44 4.51 12.09 15.25
C GLU A 44 4.69 10.70 14.65
N GLN A 45 3.77 9.76 14.87
CA GLN A 45 3.89 8.36 14.42
C GLN A 45 2.78 7.93 13.47
N GLY A 46 1.83 8.83 13.20
CA GLY A 46 0.68 8.61 12.35
C GLY A 46 0.97 8.68 10.86
N ILE A 47 -0.08 8.47 10.06
CA ILE A 47 -0.03 8.60 8.61
C ILE A 47 0.12 10.10 8.28
N PRO A 48 1.13 10.51 7.48
CA PRO A 48 1.28 11.89 7.05
C PRO A 48 -0.02 12.47 6.46
N ASP A 49 -0.36 13.70 6.85
CA ASP A 49 -1.58 14.39 6.40
C ASP A 49 -1.74 14.39 4.87
N LYS A 50 -0.61 14.48 4.16
CA LYS A 50 -0.59 14.41 2.69
C LYS A 50 -1.10 13.07 2.16
N LEU A 51 -0.71 11.96 2.79
CA LEU A 51 -1.13 10.62 2.39
C LEU A 51 -2.60 10.35 2.72
N LEU A 52 -3.11 10.90 3.82
CA LEU A 52 -4.54 10.80 4.17
C LEU A 52 -5.45 11.62 3.23
N ASP A 53 -4.96 12.75 2.69
CA ASP A 53 -5.75 13.59 1.78
C ASP A 53 -5.66 13.15 0.31
N GLU A 54 -4.48 12.70 -0.14
CA GLU A 54 -4.26 12.25 -1.52
C GLU A 54 -4.48 10.75 -1.71
N GLY A 55 -4.69 9.99 -0.63
CA GLY A 55 -4.93 8.56 -0.67
C GLY A 55 -6.16 8.19 -1.51
N ARG A 56 -6.00 7.18 -2.36
CA ARG A 56 -7.07 6.62 -3.22
C ARG A 56 -7.78 5.45 -2.59
N ALA A 57 -7.10 4.69 -1.73
CA ALA A 57 -7.75 3.73 -0.84
C ALA A 57 -7.00 3.64 0.48
N VAL A 58 -7.72 3.44 1.56
CA VAL A 58 -7.15 3.14 2.88
C VAL A 58 -7.68 1.80 3.33
N ILE A 59 -6.76 0.95 3.78
CA ILE A 59 -7.05 -0.41 4.25
C ILE A 59 -6.52 -0.54 5.66
N VAL A 60 -7.36 -1.01 6.57
CA VAL A 60 -6.99 -1.25 7.96
C VAL A 60 -7.29 -2.70 8.29
N ILE A 61 -6.27 -3.42 8.73
CA ILE A 61 -6.31 -4.85 9.05
C ILE A 61 -5.85 -5.00 10.50
N PRO A 62 -6.79 -4.93 11.46
CA PRO A 62 -6.47 -5.11 12.88
C PRO A 62 -5.97 -6.51 13.17
N ASP A 63 -5.19 -6.62 14.25
CA ASP A 63 -4.84 -7.89 14.88
C ASP A 63 -4.23 -8.93 13.91
N THR A 64 -3.52 -8.47 12.86
CA THR A 64 -2.89 -9.34 11.86
C THR A 64 -1.92 -10.29 12.56
N ILE A 65 -2.18 -11.59 12.42
CA ILE A 65 -1.40 -12.64 13.05
C ILE A 65 -0.25 -13.00 12.12
N LYS A 66 0.98 -12.94 12.63
CA LYS A 66 2.19 -13.48 12.01
C LYS A 66 2.69 -14.64 12.88
N ALA A 67 2.92 -15.80 12.29
CA ALA A 67 3.40 -16.98 13.01
C ALA A 67 4.46 -17.73 12.22
N GLY A 68 5.56 -18.11 12.85
CA GLY A 68 6.60 -18.94 12.22
C GLY A 68 7.91 -19.02 13.00
N LEU A 69 8.83 -19.84 12.49
CA LEU A 69 10.22 -19.96 12.93
C LEU A 69 11.10 -19.71 11.71
N VAL A 70 11.72 -18.53 11.62
CA VAL A 70 12.48 -18.04 10.45
C VAL A 70 11.60 -17.82 9.22
N ILE A 71 10.83 -18.82 8.81
CA ILE A 71 9.81 -18.80 7.77
C ILE A 71 8.45 -19.01 8.44
N GLY A 72 7.45 -18.25 8.00
CA GLY A 72 6.12 -18.27 8.60
C GLY A 72 5.04 -17.78 7.67
N GLY A 73 3.82 -17.73 8.20
CA GLY A 73 2.65 -17.16 7.55
C GLY A 73 2.15 -15.92 8.25
N ARG A 74 1.42 -15.08 7.52
CA ARG A 74 0.59 -14.00 8.06
C ARG A 74 -0.86 -14.14 7.60
N ARG A 75 -1.79 -13.79 8.47
CA ARG A 75 -3.22 -13.72 8.17
C ARG A 75 -3.89 -12.58 8.94
N GLY A 76 -4.73 -11.80 8.26
CA GLY A 76 -5.52 -10.75 8.88
C GLY A 76 -6.83 -10.50 8.11
N HIS A 77 -7.80 -9.92 8.80
CA HIS A 77 -9.07 -9.46 8.24
C HIS A 77 -9.22 -7.97 8.52
N GLY A 78 -9.78 -7.24 7.58
CA GLY A 78 -9.84 -5.79 7.67
C GLY A 78 -10.93 -5.18 6.81
N LEU A 79 -10.91 -3.85 6.76
CA LEU A 79 -11.81 -3.05 5.95
C LEU A 79 -11.01 -2.15 5.02
N MET A 80 -11.59 -1.87 3.86
CA MET A 80 -11.06 -0.95 2.86
C MET A 80 -12.14 0.03 2.43
N SER A 81 -11.82 1.31 2.41
CA SER A 81 -12.62 2.33 1.72
C SER A 81 -11.82 2.95 0.59
N VAL A 82 -12.52 3.31 -0.48
CA VAL A 82 -11.97 3.91 -1.70
C VAL A 82 -12.42 5.36 -1.79
N ARG A 83 -11.51 6.23 -2.24
CA ARG A 83 -11.81 7.63 -2.51
C ARG A 83 -12.58 7.74 -3.82
N MET A 84 -13.82 8.21 -3.73
CA MET A 84 -14.69 8.46 -4.87
C MET A 84 -14.26 9.72 -5.64
N PRO A 85 -14.69 9.89 -6.91
CA PRO A 85 -14.38 11.08 -7.71
C PRO A 85 -14.86 12.41 -7.12
N ASN A 86 -15.92 12.38 -6.31
CA ASN A 86 -16.43 13.57 -5.59
C ASN A 86 -15.58 13.93 -4.35
N GLY A 87 -14.53 13.16 -4.06
CA GLY A 87 -13.70 13.34 -2.89
C GLY A 87 -14.36 12.89 -1.58
N ALA A 88 -15.35 12.01 -1.61
CA ALA A 88 -15.83 11.30 -0.43
C ALA A 88 -15.18 9.90 -0.34
N TRP A 89 -15.18 9.31 0.84
CA TRP A 89 -14.87 7.90 1.05
C TRP A 89 -16.09 7.03 0.80
N SER A 90 -15.87 5.90 0.13
CA SER A 90 -16.92 4.91 -0.10
C SER A 90 -17.28 4.09 1.13
N ASN A 91 -18.46 3.47 1.06
CA ASN A 91 -18.80 2.43 2.03
C ASN A 91 -17.71 1.35 2.01
N PRO A 92 -17.29 0.86 3.18
CA PRO A 92 -16.14 -0.01 3.25
C PRO A 92 -16.48 -1.42 2.83
N VAL A 93 -15.54 -2.06 2.15
CA VAL A 93 -15.58 -3.49 1.86
C VAL A 93 -14.68 -4.24 2.83
N PHE A 94 -15.05 -5.48 3.14
CA PHE A 94 -14.20 -6.39 3.87
C PHE A 94 -13.09 -6.94 2.98
N VAL A 95 -11.90 -7.04 3.56
CA VAL A 95 -10.71 -7.59 2.91
C VAL A 95 -10.02 -8.60 3.82
N LYS A 96 -9.21 -9.45 3.20
CA LYS A 96 -8.32 -10.39 3.88
C LYS A 96 -6.90 -10.25 3.36
N LEU A 97 -5.95 -10.38 4.27
CA LEU A 97 -4.52 -10.39 3.99
C LEU A 97 -3.98 -11.77 4.35
N THR A 98 -3.25 -12.37 3.43
CA THR A 98 -2.56 -13.65 3.62
C THR A 98 -1.19 -13.58 3.00
N GLY A 99 -0.15 -14.18 3.58
CA GLY A 99 1.15 -14.17 2.92
C GLY A 99 2.20 -14.98 3.62
N GLY A 100 3.30 -15.24 2.91
CA GLY A 100 4.53 -15.69 3.54
C GLY A 100 5.14 -14.57 4.36
N SER A 101 5.91 -14.93 5.38
CA SER A 101 6.68 -13.97 6.15
C SER A 101 8.01 -14.55 6.56
N ILE A 102 9.05 -13.72 6.53
CA ILE A 102 10.36 -14.04 7.09
C ILE A 102 10.48 -13.26 8.41
N GLY A 103 11.01 -13.91 9.45
CA GLY A 103 11.12 -13.32 10.78
C GLY A 103 12.44 -13.65 11.44
N PHE A 104 13.03 -12.66 12.12
CA PHE A 104 14.23 -12.83 12.95
C PHE A 104 13.94 -13.52 14.30
N GLN A 105 12.66 -13.74 14.61
CA GLN A 105 12.21 -14.32 15.87
C GLN A 105 11.20 -15.43 15.61
N ALA A 106 11.26 -16.47 16.44
CA ALA A 106 10.26 -17.51 16.50
C ALA A 106 9.05 -17.05 17.30
N GLY A 107 7.85 -17.36 16.85
CA GLY A 107 6.64 -17.22 17.67
C GLY A 107 5.43 -16.70 16.91
N VAL A 108 4.42 -16.28 17.69
CA VAL A 108 3.19 -15.67 17.22
C VAL A 108 3.19 -14.20 17.62
N GLN A 109 2.98 -13.33 16.65
CA GLN A 109 2.89 -11.89 16.82
C GLN A 109 1.54 -11.43 16.29
N SER A 110 0.92 -10.48 16.98
CA SER A 110 -0.26 -9.77 16.51
C SER A 110 0.09 -8.29 16.35
N SER A 111 -0.27 -7.74 15.20
CA SER A 111 -0.02 -6.34 14.88
C SER A 111 -1.13 -5.79 14.00
N ASP A 112 -1.50 -4.55 14.20
CA ASP A 112 -2.39 -3.86 13.27
C ASP A 112 -1.59 -3.48 12.01
N VAL A 113 -2.22 -3.53 10.85
CA VAL A 113 -1.63 -3.12 9.57
C VAL A 113 -2.51 -2.08 8.91
N VAL A 114 -1.90 -0.99 8.44
CA VAL A 114 -2.59 0.04 7.66
C VAL A 114 -1.89 0.22 6.33
N LEU A 115 -2.66 0.20 5.24
CA LEU A 115 -2.17 0.43 3.88
C LEU A 115 -2.84 1.67 3.29
N VAL A 116 -2.07 2.50 2.61
CA VAL A 116 -2.57 3.66 1.87
C VAL A 116 -2.13 3.54 0.42
N PHE A 117 -3.10 3.36 -0.48
CA PHE A 117 -2.91 3.30 -1.93
C PHE A 117 -2.99 4.71 -2.49
N ARG A 118 -2.07 5.07 -3.39
CA ARG A 118 -2.04 6.40 -4.03
C ARG A 118 -2.36 6.38 -5.53
N ASN A 119 -2.33 5.20 -6.15
CA ASN A 119 -2.50 5.04 -7.59
C ASN A 119 -3.79 4.25 -7.90
N ASP A 120 -4.54 4.72 -8.90
CA ASP A 120 -5.75 4.06 -9.38
C ASP A 120 -5.47 2.68 -9.96
N ARG A 121 -4.37 2.54 -10.71
CA ARG A 121 -4.04 1.28 -11.36
C ARG A 121 -3.89 0.12 -10.37
N SER A 122 -3.17 0.36 -9.27
CA SER A 122 -2.92 -0.64 -8.24
C SER A 122 -4.22 -0.97 -7.47
N LEU A 123 -5.08 0.02 -7.31
CA LEU A 123 -6.41 -0.16 -6.72
C LEU A 123 -7.36 -0.95 -7.62
N ASP A 124 -7.41 -0.66 -8.92
CA ASP A 124 -8.27 -1.36 -9.88
C ASP A 124 -7.97 -2.86 -9.90
N ASN A 125 -6.70 -3.25 -9.84
CA ASN A 125 -6.30 -4.65 -9.76
C ASN A 125 -6.81 -5.33 -8.48
N LEU A 126 -6.75 -4.63 -7.34
CA LEU A 126 -7.26 -5.14 -6.07
C LEU A 126 -8.78 -5.29 -6.06
N VAL A 127 -9.52 -4.31 -6.58
CA VAL A 127 -10.98 -4.34 -6.63
C VAL A 127 -11.51 -5.48 -7.50
N ASN A 128 -10.75 -5.88 -8.52
CA ASN A 128 -11.15 -6.94 -9.45
C ASN A 128 -10.65 -8.34 -9.08
N GLY A 129 -9.94 -8.52 -7.95
CA GLY A 129 -9.49 -9.85 -7.54
C GLY A 129 -8.46 -9.90 -6.42
N LYS A 130 -7.34 -10.57 -6.70
CA LYS A 130 -6.25 -10.78 -5.75
C LYS A 130 -5.09 -9.88 -6.11
N PHE A 131 -4.48 -9.26 -5.11
CA PHE A 131 -3.40 -8.31 -5.28
C PHE A 131 -2.22 -8.69 -4.40
N THR A 132 -1.05 -8.90 -5.00
CA THR A 132 0.18 -9.29 -4.34
C THR A 132 1.07 -8.08 -4.12
N LEU A 133 1.19 -7.68 -2.86
CA LEU A 133 2.06 -6.61 -2.40
C LEU A 133 3.52 -6.91 -2.79
N GLY A 134 4.19 -5.96 -3.44
CA GLY A 134 5.58 -6.09 -3.93
C GLY A 134 5.72 -6.69 -5.32
N ALA A 135 4.75 -7.49 -5.78
CA ALA A 135 4.75 -8.08 -7.13
C ALA A 135 3.87 -7.29 -8.11
N ASP A 136 2.65 -6.94 -7.69
CA ASP A 136 1.69 -6.21 -8.52
C ASP A 136 1.82 -4.69 -8.40
N ALA A 137 2.38 -4.20 -7.29
CA ALA A 137 2.84 -2.83 -7.10
C ALA A 137 3.94 -2.72 -6.05
N GLY A 138 4.76 -1.67 -6.19
CA GLY A 138 5.76 -1.31 -5.20
C GLY A 138 5.13 -0.85 -3.89
N VAL A 139 5.48 -1.54 -2.81
CA VAL A 139 5.04 -1.24 -1.44
C VAL A 139 6.23 -0.70 -0.66
N ALA A 140 6.02 0.38 0.09
CA ALA A 140 7.04 0.94 0.96
C ALA A 140 6.55 1.04 2.40
N ALA A 141 7.49 0.86 3.32
CA ALA A 141 7.31 1.13 4.74
C ALA A 141 7.10 2.64 4.95
N GLY A 142 5.98 3.02 5.58
CA GLY A 142 5.64 4.41 5.85
C GLY A 142 6.64 5.12 6.76
N PRO A 143 6.87 6.43 6.57
CA PRO A 143 7.69 7.20 7.49
C PRO A 143 7.03 7.25 8.87
N VAL A 144 7.84 7.27 9.91
CA VAL A 144 7.42 7.37 11.32
C VAL A 144 8.30 8.36 12.06
N GLY A 145 7.80 8.90 13.17
CA GLY A 145 8.51 9.91 13.96
C GLY A 145 8.63 11.24 13.22
N ARG A 146 9.73 11.95 13.49
CA ARG A 146 10.05 13.23 12.83
C ARG A 146 10.09 13.15 11.29
N ASN A 147 10.36 11.97 10.73
CA ASN A 147 10.35 11.75 9.28
C ASN A 147 8.93 11.77 8.71
N ALA A 148 7.90 11.41 9.48
CA ALA A 148 6.51 11.50 9.04
C ALA A 148 6.06 12.97 8.89
N ALA A 149 6.42 13.81 9.86
CA ALA A 149 6.12 15.24 9.84
C ALA A 149 6.83 16.01 8.70
N ALA A 150 8.01 15.54 8.30
CA ALA A 150 8.80 16.14 7.22
C ALA A 150 8.59 15.48 5.85
N ALA A 151 7.69 14.50 5.73
CA ALA A 151 7.51 13.75 4.49
C ALA A 151 6.97 14.66 3.37
N THR A 152 7.82 14.95 2.38
CA THR A 152 7.48 15.76 1.20
C THR A 152 7.22 14.88 -0.02
N ASP A 153 6.71 15.47 -1.10
CA ASP A 153 6.33 14.74 -2.32
C ASP A 153 7.47 13.91 -2.93
N GLY A 154 8.71 14.40 -2.81
CA GLY A 154 9.89 13.71 -3.31
C GLY A 154 10.23 12.42 -2.55
N GLN A 155 9.79 12.30 -1.29
CA GLN A 155 9.99 11.11 -0.45
C GLN A 155 8.81 10.13 -0.53
N LEU A 156 7.62 10.65 -0.87
CA LEU A 156 6.41 9.86 -1.02
C LEU A 156 6.26 9.36 -2.46
N LYS A 157 7.11 8.43 -2.93
CA LYS A 157 7.05 7.92 -4.32
C LYS A 157 6.42 6.54 -4.49
N ALA A 158 6.26 5.76 -3.42
CA ALA A 158 5.67 4.43 -3.51
C ALA A 158 4.18 4.51 -3.88
N GLU A 159 3.72 3.50 -4.61
CA GLU A 159 2.31 3.36 -4.99
C GLU A 159 1.45 2.99 -3.78
N ILE A 160 2.01 2.21 -2.85
CA ILE A 160 1.37 1.76 -1.62
C ILE A 160 2.30 2.03 -0.44
N TRP A 161 1.79 2.70 0.59
CA TRP A 161 2.46 2.88 1.85
C TRP A 161 1.88 1.97 2.92
N SER A 162 2.72 1.46 3.80
CA SER A 162 2.33 0.48 4.80
C SER A 162 2.91 0.78 6.19
N TRP A 163 2.04 0.76 7.19
CA TRP A 163 2.38 0.89 8.60
C TRP A 163 1.92 -0.36 9.32
N SER A 164 2.68 -0.74 10.35
CA SER A 164 2.30 -1.73 11.33
C SER A 164 2.37 -1.14 12.72
N ARG A 165 1.48 -1.60 13.58
CA ARG A 165 1.52 -1.29 14.99
C ARG A 165 1.49 -2.54 15.84
N ALA A 166 2.39 -2.59 16.81
CA ALA A 166 2.32 -3.55 17.91
C ALA A 166 2.51 -2.82 19.25
N ARG A 167 1.62 -3.07 20.22
CA ARG A 167 1.72 -2.55 21.59
C ARG A 167 1.96 -1.03 21.67
N GLY A 168 1.26 -0.26 20.84
CA GLY A 168 1.33 1.21 20.83
C GLY A 168 2.52 1.81 20.08
N LEU A 169 3.41 1.00 19.48
CA LEU A 169 4.51 1.49 18.64
C LEU A 169 4.18 1.30 17.16
N PHE A 170 4.29 2.38 16.38
CA PHE A 170 4.16 2.33 14.92
C PHE A 170 5.52 2.22 14.24
N ALA A 171 5.58 1.36 13.23
CA ALA A 171 6.72 1.23 12.34
C ALA A 171 6.23 0.99 10.91
N GLY A 172 6.92 1.55 9.93
CA GLY A 172 6.75 1.10 8.56
C GLY A 172 7.13 -0.38 8.44
N VAL A 173 6.33 -1.17 7.71
CA VAL A 173 6.55 -2.62 7.58
C VAL A 173 6.66 -3.02 6.12
N ALA A 174 7.61 -3.89 5.77
CA ALA A 174 7.62 -4.50 4.45
C ALA A 174 6.59 -5.64 4.40
N LEU A 175 5.67 -5.57 3.44
CA LEU A 175 4.60 -6.55 3.25
C LEU A 175 4.74 -7.31 1.93
N ASP A 176 5.92 -7.27 1.31
CA ASP A 176 6.22 -7.99 0.09
C ASP A 176 5.85 -9.47 0.21
N GLY A 177 5.22 -9.99 -0.84
CA GLY A 177 4.72 -11.36 -0.92
C GLY A 177 3.43 -11.61 -0.14
N ALA A 178 2.80 -10.58 0.45
CA ALA A 178 1.46 -10.71 0.99
C ALA A 178 0.41 -10.49 -0.11
N VAL A 179 -0.59 -11.35 -0.13
CA VAL A 179 -1.76 -11.27 -1.00
C VAL A 179 -2.91 -10.64 -0.22
N LEU A 180 -3.40 -9.54 -0.75
CA LEU A 180 -4.57 -8.81 -0.32
C LEU A 180 -5.74 -9.14 -1.27
N GLN A 181 -6.91 -9.41 -0.72
CA GLN A 181 -8.07 -9.84 -1.49
C GLN A 181 -9.35 -9.29 -0.86
N ILE A 182 -10.37 -9.05 -1.68
CA ILE A 182 -11.71 -8.79 -1.17
C ILE A 182 -12.25 -10.05 -0.46
N ASP A 183 -12.93 -9.85 0.67
CA ASP A 183 -13.61 -10.90 1.43
C ASP A 183 -15.09 -10.91 1.04
N ASP A 184 -15.40 -11.54 -0.11
CA ASP A 184 -16.76 -11.57 -0.67
C ASP A 184 -17.79 -12.16 0.30
N ALA A 185 -17.40 -13.17 1.09
CA ALA A 185 -18.29 -13.77 2.08
C ALA A 185 -18.70 -12.75 3.15
N ALA A 186 -17.72 -12.07 3.76
CA ALA A 186 -17.99 -11.03 4.76
C ALA A 186 -18.77 -9.83 4.16
N ASN A 187 -18.53 -9.50 2.89
CA ASN A 187 -19.33 -8.48 2.19
C ASN A 187 -20.79 -8.90 2.00
N LEU A 188 -21.04 -10.16 1.63
CA LEU A 188 -22.41 -10.68 1.50
C LEU A 188 -23.11 -10.75 2.86
N ASP A 189 -22.39 -11.09 3.93
CA ASP A 189 -22.92 -11.11 5.29
C ASP A 189 -23.28 -9.69 5.77
N ALA A 190 -22.44 -8.70 5.47
CA ALA A 190 -22.66 -7.32 5.90
C ALA A 190 -23.67 -6.53 5.05
N TYR A 191 -23.73 -6.82 3.74
CA TYR A 191 -24.50 -6.03 2.77
C TYR A 191 -25.59 -6.83 2.07
N GLY A 192 -25.83 -8.08 2.48
CA GLY A 192 -26.86 -8.95 1.92
C GLY A 192 -26.45 -9.66 0.62
N SER A 193 -27.22 -10.70 0.31
CA SER A 193 -27.02 -11.55 -0.86
C SER A 193 -27.13 -10.76 -2.18
N ASN A 194 -26.34 -11.13 -3.18
CA ASN A 194 -26.16 -10.45 -4.47
C ASN A 194 -25.34 -9.16 -4.45
N THR A 195 -24.76 -8.76 -3.31
CA THR A 195 -23.87 -7.60 -3.27
C THR A 195 -22.50 -7.90 -3.88
N THR A 196 -21.98 -6.96 -4.69
CA THR A 196 -20.61 -6.97 -5.22
C THR A 196 -19.81 -5.81 -4.63
N PRO A 197 -18.47 -5.92 -4.57
CA PRO A 197 -17.61 -4.85 -4.03
C PRO A 197 -17.82 -3.51 -4.76
N ARG A 198 -18.00 -3.56 -6.09
CA ARG A 198 -18.30 -2.38 -6.91
C ARG A 198 -19.60 -1.69 -6.49
N MET A 199 -20.66 -2.47 -6.23
CA MET A 199 -21.91 -1.91 -5.74
C MET A 199 -21.77 -1.29 -4.35
N ILE A 200 -20.97 -1.87 -3.47
CA ILE A 200 -20.67 -1.26 -2.16
C ILE A 200 -19.98 0.10 -2.36
N PHE A 201 -18.94 0.15 -3.18
CA PHE A 201 -18.20 1.40 -3.41
C PHE A 201 -19.04 2.52 -4.00
N GLU A 202 -19.97 2.16 -4.89
CA GLU A 202 -20.86 3.11 -5.57
C GLU A 202 -22.13 3.42 -4.76
N GLY A 203 -22.27 2.88 -3.54
CA GLY A 203 -23.45 3.09 -2.70
C GLY A 203 -24.72 2.41 -3.21
N ARG A 204 -24.57 1.37 -4.03
CA ARG A 204 -25.64 0.58 -4.67
C ARG A 204 -25.82 -0.82 -4.06
N ALA A 205 -25.26 -1.07 -2.88
CA ALA A 205 -25.38 -2.35 -2.18
C ALA A 205 -26.85 -2.69 -1.87
N ALA A 206 -27.18 -4.00 -1.86
CA ALA A 206 -28.55 -4.45 -1.68
C ALA A 206 -29.07 -4.22 -0.24
N GLY A 207 -28.21 -4.44 0.75
CA GLY A 207 -28.45 -4.21 2.16
C GLY A 207 -27.77 -2.95 2.67
N SER A 208 -28.35 -2.37 3.72
CA SER A 208 -27.70 -1.30 4.48
C SER A 208 -26.74 -1.92 5.49
N PRO A 209 -25.46 -1.51 5.52
CA PRO A 209 -24.51 -1.99 6.51
C PRO A 209 -24.89 -1.50 7.92
N SER A 210 -24.32 -2.15 8.94
CA SER A 210 -24.44 -1.70 10.33
C SER A 210 -23.76 -0.34 10.56
N MET A 211 -24.09 0.32 11.67
CA MET A 211 -23.43 1.57 12.04
C MET A 211 -21.93 1.40 12.29
N ASP A 212 -21.49 0.23 12.78
CA ASP A 212 -20.06 -0.02 13.02
C ASP A 212 -19.27 -0.06 11.72
N VAL A 213 -19.84 -0.65 10.67
CA VAL A 213 -19.25 -0.67 9.33
C VAL A 213 -19.22 0.75 8.74
N VAL A 214 -20.30 1.51 8.89
CA VAL A 214 -20.35 2.92 8.42
C VAL A 214 -19.35 3.81 9.19
N ALA A 215 -19.16 3.58 10.48
CA ALA A 215 -18.25 4.35 11.32
C ALA A 215 -16.80 4.32 10.82
N PHE A 216 -16.39 3.25 10.11
CA PHE A 216 -15.07 3.20 9.49
C PHE A 216 -14.90 4.26 8.39
N ARG A 217 -15.89 4.40 7.50
CA ARG A 217 -15.91 5.46 6.49
C ARG A 217 -15.93 6.83 7.14
N ASP A 218 -16.79 7.02 8.14
CA ASP A 218 -16.96 8.32 8.79
C ASP A 218 -15.68 8.75 9.51
N ARG A 219 -14.97 7.81 10.16
CA ARG A 219 -13.66 8.08 10.77
C ARG A 219 -12.60 8.44 9.74
N LEU A 220 -12.61 7.84 8.55
CA LEU A 220 -11.71 8.23 7.46
C LEU A 220 -12.03 9.62 6.92
N GLU A 221 -13.31 9.98 6.81
CA GLU A 221 -13.70 11.34 6.41
C GLU A 221 -13.22 12.38 7.40
N GLU A 222 -13.42 12.14 8.69
CA GLU A 222 -12.91 12.99 9.75
C GLU A 222 -11.38 13.12 9.70
N ALA A 223 -10.67 12.00 9.50
CA ALA A 223 -9.21 11.97 9.36
C ALA A 223 -8.72 12.83 8.20
N THR A 224 -9.32 12.64 7.03
CA THR A 224 -8.95 13.36 5.81
C THR A 224 -9.30 14.85 5.93
N TYR A 225 -10.42 15.18 6.57
CA TYR A 225 -10.80 16.57 6.84
C TYR A 225 -9.80 17.26 7.78
N ALA A 226 -9.42 16.61 8.88
CA ALA A 226 -8.40 17.12 9.80
C ALA A 226 -7.05 17.32 9.09
N ALA A 227 -6.61 16.32 8.32
CA ALA A 227 -5.37 16.38 7.54
C ALA A 227 -5.36 17.54 6.54
N ARG A 228 -6.49 17.78 5.84
CA ARG A 228 -6.63 18.91 4.92
C ARG A 228 -6.55 20.25 5.65
N ASN A 229 -7.23 20.37 6.79
CA ASN A 229 -7.19 21.58 7.61
C ASN A 229 -5.78 21.88 8.11
N ASN A 230 -5.04 20.87 8.57
CA ASN A 230 -3.65 21.02 9.00
C ASN A 230 -2.75 21.51 7.85
N ARG A 231 -2.92 20.98 6.63
CA ARG A 231 -2.16 21.46 5.47
C ARG A 231 -2.55 22.87 5.05
N SER A 232 -3.83 23.25 5.13
CA SER A 232 -4.28 24.61 4.83
C SER A 232 -3.85 25.62 5.90
N GLY A 233 -3.88 25.26 7.18
CA GLY A 233 -3.44 26.09 8.30
C GLY A 233 -1.93 26.35 8.31
N ASN A 234 -1.13 25.33 7.95
CA ASN A 234 0.32 25.47 7.77
C ASN A 234 0.70 26.08 6.40
N GLY A 235 -0.27 26.19 5.47
CA GLY A 235 -0.09 26.69 4.10
C GLY A 235 -0.26 28.21 3.92
N GLY A 236 -0.62 28.95 4.96
CA GLY A 236 -0.71 30.42 4.95
C GLY A 236 0.65 31.14 4.88
N SER A 237 1.76 30.41 4.91
CA SER A 237 3.12 30.98 4.77
C SER A 237 4.07 29.96 4.16
N ALA A 238 3.74 29.41 2.98
CA ALA A 238 4.84 29.16 2.07
C ALA A 238 5.46 30.54 1.79
N PRO A 239 6.77 30.78 2.02
CA PRO A 239 7.41 31.92 1.41
C PRO A 239 7.13 31.75 -0.08
N ARG A 240 6.28 32.61 -0.65
CA ARG A 240 6.37 32.90 -2.07
C ARG A 240 7.87 33.06 -2.30
N PRO A 241 8.52 32.32 -3.20
CA PRO A 241 9.92 32.60 -3.50
C PRO A 241 9.94 34.10 -3.72
N ALA A 242 10.60 34.84 -2.81
CA ALA A 242 10.74 36.27 -2.95
C ALA A 242 11.20 36.43 -4.38
N ALA A 243 10.40 37.11 -5.21
CA ALA A 243 10.72 37.31 -6.60
C ALA A 243 12.19 37.70 -6.60
N ALA A 244 13.05 36.81 -7.15
CA ALA A 244 14.48 37.03 -7.09
C ALA A 244 14.68 38.47 -7.56
N PRO A 245 15.42 39.31 -6.81
CA PRO A 245 15.65 40.68 -7.27
C PRO A 245 16.15 40.56 -8.69
N ALA A 246 15.45 41.20 -9.62
CA ALA A 246 15.74 41.11 -11.04
C ALA A 246 17.24 41.32 -11.19
N VAL A 247 17.95 40.24 -11.55
CA VAL A 247 19.39 40.29 -11.74
C VAL A 247 19.59 41.28 -12.88
N ALA A 248 20.14 42.46 -12.56
CA ALA A 248 20.58 43.41 -13.55
C ALA A 248 21.46 42.68 -14.56
N PRO A 249 21.33 42.94 -15.88
CA PRO A 249 22.10 42.23 -16.88
C PRO A 249 23.59 42.37 -16.56
N ALA A 250 24.25 41.25 -16.26
CA ALA A 250 25.68 41.21 -16.11
C ALA A 250 26.33 41.72 -17.41
N PRO A 251 27.38 42.54 -17.36
CA PRO A 251 28.08 42.97 -18.56
C PRO A 251 28.60 41.73 -19.29
N VAL A 252 28.20 41.60 -20.55
CA VAL A 252 28.73 40.61 -21.51
C VAL A 252 30.26 40.69 -21.51
N GLN A 253 30.91 39.69 -20.92
CA GLN A 253 32.33 39.46 -21.15
C GLN A 253 32.50 38.95 -22.57
N ALA A 254 33.33 39.64 -23.35
CA ALA A 254 33.65 39.29 -24.72
C ALA A 254 34.21 37.86 -24.81
N ALA A 255 33.70 37.10 -25.79
CA ALA A 255 34.15 35.76 -26.10
C ALA A 255 35.66 35.73 -26.40
N PRO A 256 36.42 34.72 -25.92
CA PRO A 256 37.75 34.44 -26.44
C PRO A 256 37.63 33.96 -27.89
N ALA A 257 38.46 34.52 -28.76
CA ALA A 257 38.56 34.16 -30.17
C ALA A 257 39.00 32.69 -30.37
N ALA A 258 38.56 32.13 -31.49
CA ALA A 258 38.69 30.74 -31.92
C ALA A 258 40.12 30.14 -31.84
N PRO A 259 40.27 28.83 -31.61
CA PRO A 259 41.47 28.11 -32.00
C PRO A 259 41.45 27.88 -33.52
N ALA A 260 42.59 28.19 -34.13
CA ALA A 260 42.87 28.07 -35.55
C ALA A 260 42.85 26.62 -36.05
N GLU A 261 42.63 26.55 -37.36
CA GLU A 261 42.55 25.42 -38.27
C GLU A 261 43.53 24.27 -38.04
N ALA A 262 43.05 23.06 -38.31
CA ALA A 262 43.83 21.84 -38.34
C ALA A 262 44.91 21.91 -39.42
N THR A 263 46.18 21.77 -39.00
CA THR A 263 47.30 21.50 -39.90
C THR A 263 47.74 20.04 -39.73
N THR A 264 47.82 19.33 -40.85
CA THR A 264 48.26 17.93 -40.95
C THR A 264 49.79 17.87 -40.96
N ALA A 265 50.39 17.21 -39.96
CA ALA A 265 51.78 16.75 -40.00
C ALA A 265 51.84 15.25 -39.63
N PRO A 266 52.67 14.45 -40.32
CA PRO A 266 52.63 12.99 -40.24
C PRO A 266 53.18 12.46 -38.91
N LEU A 267 52.58 11.37 -38.44
CA LEU A 267 52.99 10.63 -37.25
C LEU A 267 54.35 9.94 -37.48
N GLN A 268 55.28 10.19 -36.56
CA GLN A 268 56.56 9.49 -36.45
C GLN A 268 56.32 8.01 -36.13
N ASN A 269 56.95 7.10 -36.87
CA ASN A 269 56.91 5.66 -36.64
C ASN A 269 57.46 5.29 -35.25
N VAL A 270 56.60 4.77 -34.38
CA VAL A 270 56.99 4.08 -33.14
C VAL A 270 57.31 2.62 -33.50
N PRO A 271 58.46 2.05 -33.10
CA PRO A 271 58.74 0.63 -33.31
C PRO A 271 57.68 -0.24 -32.61
N GLN A 272 56.96 -1.05 -33.39
CA GLN A 272 56.02 -2.03 -32.86
C GLN A 272 56.79 -3.17 -32.19
N ASN A 273 56.58 -3.34 -30.88
CA ASN A 273 56.97 -4.56 -30.19
C ASN A 273 56.01 -5.68 -30.66
N PRO A 274 56.52 -6.86 -31.09
CA PRO A 274 55.64 -7.92 -31.59
C PRO A 274 54.72 -8.45 -30.47
N PRO A 275 53.47 -8.79 -30.79
CA PRO A 275 52.52 -9.33 -29.81
C PRO A 275 53.02 -10.69 -29.28
N PRO A 276 52.77 -11.02 -28.00
CA PRO A 276 53.00 -12.37 -27.50
C PRO A 276 52.15 -13.36 -28.31
N GLN A 277 52.79 -14.41 -28.81
CA GLN A 277 52.13 -15.44 -29.61
C GLN A 277 51.02 -16.10 -28.79
N GLN A 278 49.82 -16.13 -29.37
CA GLN A 278 48.68 -16.89 -28.86
C GLN A 278 49.08 -18.36 -28.83
N GLN A 279 49.27 -18.92 -27.63
CA GLN A 279 49.35 -20.35 -27.43
C GLN A 279 47.99 -20.94 -27.82
N GLY A 280 47.96 -21.63 -28.96
CA GLY A 280 46.78 -22.32 -29.45
C GLY A 280 46.25 -23.31 -28.41
N PHE A 281 44.94 -23.33 -28.26
CA PHE A 281 44.24 -24.33 -27.47
C PHE A 281 44.61 -25.73 -28.01
N GLN A 282 45.34 -26.50 -27.21
CA GLN A 282 45.53 -27.92 -27.49
C GLN A 282 44.18 -28.64 -27.32
N PRO A 283 43.71 -29.39 -28.32
CA PRO A 283 42.58 -30.28 -28.10
C PRO A 283 42.98 -31.34 -27.08
N VAL A 284 42.20 -31.45 -26.01
CA VAL A 284 42.33 -32.51 -25.00
C VAL A 284 41.94 -33.81 -25.69
N ASN A 285 42.92 -34.68 -25.94
CA ASN A 285 42.63 -36.06 -26.34
C ASN A 285 42.12 -36.82 -25.11
N ASP A 286 41.03 -37.57 -25.29
CA ASP A 286 40.46 -38.45 -24.28
C ASP A 286 41.47 -39.55 -23.89
N GLY A 287 42.26 -39.25 -22.86
CA GLY A 287 43.16 -40.18 -22.22
C GLY A 287 42.40 -41.01 -21.17
N GLU A 288 42.17 -42.27 -21.51
CA GLU A 288 42.17 -43.44 -20.63
C GLU A 288 41.65 -43.23 -19.19
N ILE A 289 40.38 -43.60 -18.97
CA ILE A 289 39.78 -43.70 -17.64
C ILE A 289 40.60 -44.68 -16.79
N ARG A 290 41.41 -44.13 -15.87
CA ARG A 290 41.95 -44.88 -14.74
C ARG A 290 40.89 -44.93 -13.64
N THR A 291 40.19 -46.04 -13.55
CA THR A 291 39.41 -46.42 -12.38
C THR A 291 40.36 -46.82 -11.25
N GLU A 292 40.77 -45.87 -10.42
CA GLU A 292 41.34 -46.21 -9.11
C GLU A 292 40.20 -46.46 -8.13
N THR A 293 40.11 -47.72 -7.70
CA THR A 293 39.28 -48.15 -6.57
C THR A 293 40.06 -47.89 -5.29
N LEU A 294 39.56 -46.99 -4.44
CA LEU A 294 40.12 -46.81 -3.10
C LEU A 294 39.07 -47.22 -2.06
N GLY A 295 39.27 -48.42 -1.54
CA GLY A 295 38.45 -49.02 -0.50
C GLY A 295 38.79 -48.51 0.90
N GLY A 296 37.81 -48.72 1.79
CA GLY A 296 37.93 -49.08 3.20
C GLY A 296 39.04 -48.45 4.05
N ASN A 297 38.64 -47.51 4.91
CA ASN A 297 38.44 -47.78 6.34
C ASN A 297 37.61 -46.66 6.98
#